data_AF-A0A354ZJ95-F1
#
_entry.id   AF-A0A354ZJ95-F1
#
_cell.length_a   1.000
_cell.length_b   1.000
_cell.length_c   1.000
_cell.angle_alpha   90.00
_cell.angle_beta   90.00
_cell.angle_gamma   90.00
#
_symmetry.space_group_name_H-M   'P 1'
#
loop_
_entity.id
_entity.type
_entity.pdbx_description
1 polymer ?
#
loop_
_entity_poly.entity_id
_entity_poly.type
_entity_poly.pdbx_seq_one_letter_code
_entity_poly.pdbx_strand_id
1 'polypeptide(L)' 'MVQTQGLTPTESWFAHEQLSKEQLCLKKCGIYSNQIQDPQLKGSVQRLIDSCQRHVNALQGIVGQTNM' A
#
# COMPACT_ATOMS: atom_id res chain seq x y z
N MET A 1 -3.58 22.36 -21.63
CA MET A 1 -4.34 21.46 -20.74
C MET A 1 -3.88 20.05 -21.06
N VAL A 2 -3.06 19.44 -20.21
CA VAL A 2 -2.66 18.04 -20.39
C VAL A 2 -3.86 17.20 -19.99
N GLN A 3 -4.54 16.57 -20.95
CA GLN A 3 -5.54 15.55 -20.64
C GLN A 3 -4.80 14.42 -19.92
N THR A 4 -5.02 14.27 -18.62
CA THR A 4 -4.71 13.02 -17.92
C THR A 4 -5.61 11.95 -18.52
N GLN A 5 -5.08 11.18 -19.46
CA GLN A 5 -5.74 9.96 -19.91
C GLN A 5 -5.98 9.09 -18.67
N GLY A 6 -7.23 8.74 -18.42
CA GLY A 6 -7.57 7.81 -17.35
C GLY A 6 -6.86 6.47 -17.53
N LEU A 7 -6.73 5.72 -16.44
CA LEU A 7 -6.09 4.40 -16.46
C LEU A 7 -6.84 3.45 -17.39
N THR A 8 -6.10 2.62 -18.12
CA THR A 8 -6.68 1.49 -18.85
C THR A 8 -7.28 0.47 -17.86
N PRO A 9 -8.19 -0.41 -18.30
CA PRO A 9 -8.73 -1.47 -17.45
C PRO A 9 -7.64 -2.35 -16.82
N THR A 10 -6.57 -2.63 -17.55
CA THR A 10 -5.44 -3.43 -17.07
C THR A 10 -4.65 -2.70 -15.97
N GLU A 11 -4.37 -1.40 -16.16
CA GLU A 11 -3.69 -0.59 -15.15
C GLU A 11 -4.55 -0.42 -13.88
N SER A 12 -5.86 -0.25 -14.05
CA SER A 12 -6.81 -0.27 -12.94
C SER A 12 -6.73 -1.58 -12.15
N TRP A 13 -6.77 -2.72 -12.85
CA TRP A 13 -6.65 -4.02 -12.22
C TRP A 13 -5.34 -4.17 -11.43
N PHE A 14 -4.20 -3.77 -12.01
CA PHE A 14 -2.92 -3.76 -11.31
C PHE A 14 -2.92 -2.84 -10.08
N ALA A 15 -3.53 -1.66 -10.16
CA ALA A 15 -3.64 -0.74 -9.02
C ALA A 15 -4.47 -1.35 -7.87
N HIS A 16 -5.59 -1.99 -8.19
CA HIS A 16 -6.40 -2.72 -7.22
C HIS A 16 -5.65 -3.90 -6.59
N GLU A 17 -4.93 -4.67 -7.41
CA GLU A 17 -4.16 -5.83 -6.95
C GLU A 17 -3.01 -5.39 -6.03
N GLN A 18 -2.30 -4.32 -6.39
CA GLN A 18 -1.24 -3.76 -5.56
C GLN A 18 -1.78 -3.18 -4.24
N LEU A 19 -2.94 -2.51 -4.27
CA LEU A 19 -3.60 -2.01 -3.05
C LEU A 19 -3.90 -3.17 -2.07
N SER A 20 -4.44 -4.27 -2.58
CA SER A 20 -4.70 -5.47 -1.78
C SER A 20 -3.41 -6.05 -1.17
N LYS A 21 -2.33 -6.11 -1.95
CA LYS A 21 -1.02 -6.59 -1.48
C LYS A 21 -0.43 -5.71 -0.38
N GLU A 22 -0.49 -4.40 -0.53
CA GLU A 22 0.02 -3.46 0.49
C GLU A 22 -0.77 -3.55 1.80
N GLN A 23 -2.11 -3.69 1.72
CA GLN A 23 -2.94 -3.93 2.90
C GLN A 23 -2.61 -5.25 3.59
N LEU A 24 -2.36 -6.33 2.82
CA LEU A 24 -1.91 -7.61 3.37
C LEU A 24 -0.53 -7.47 4.04
N CYS A 25 0.39 -6.72 3.44
CA CYS A 25 1.71 -6.45 3.99
C CYS A 25 1.60 -5.72 5.33
N LEU A 26 0.80 -4.64 5.41
CA LEU A 26 0.52 -3.92 6.67
C LEU A 26 0.01 -4.85 7.76
N LYS A 27 -1.00 -5.69 7.44
CA LYS A 27 -1.57 -6.65 8.39
C LYS A 27 -0.51 -7.61 8.93
N LYS A 28 0.34 -8.16 8.05
CA LYS A 28 1.43 -9.07 8.44
C LYS A 28 2.48 -8.36 9.29
N CYS A 29 2.89 -7.15 8.91
CA CYS A 29 3.85 -6.36 9.68
C CYS A 29 3.32 -6.02 11.07
N GLY A 30 2.03 -5.69 11.21
CA GLY A 30 1.39 -5.49 12.51
C GLY A 30 1.44 -6.74 13.40
N ILE A 31 1.18 -7.92 12.82
CA ILE A 31 1.32 -9.20 13.53
C ILE A 31 2.77 -9.43 13.97
N TYR A 32 3.75 -9.22 13.09
CA TYR A 32 5.17 -9.43 13.40
C TYR A 32 5.68 -8.44 14.44
N SER A 33 5.29 -7.17 14.36
CA SER A 33 5.70 -6.12 15.32
C SER A 33 5.32 -6.45 16.76
N ASN A 34 4.21 -7.17 16.95
CA ASN A 34 3.76 -7.65 18.26
C ASN A 34 4.58 -8.83 18.81
N GLN A 35 5.29 -9.55 17.94
CA GLN A 35 6.07 -10.74 18.30
C GLN A 35 7.59 -10.49 18.35
N ILE A 36 8.05 -9.37 17.78
CA ILE A 36 9.47 -9.03 17.76
C ILE A 36 9.93 -8.53 19.14
N GLN A 37 10.93 -9.22 19.68
CA GLN A 37 11.64 -8.82 20.90
C GLN A 37 12.83 -7.91 20.61
N ASP A 38 13.51 -8.13 19.48
CA ASP A 38 14.68 -7.35 19.08
C ASP A 38 14.30 -5.88 18.74
N PRO A 39 14.82 -4.87 19.46
CA PRO A 39 14.42 -3.49 19.25
C PRO A 39 14.78 -2.93 17.87
N GLN A 40 15.90 -3.35 17.29
CA GLN A 40 16.36 -2.85 16.00
C GLN A 40 15.48 -3.39 14.86
N LEU A 41 15.16 -4.68 14.90
CA LEU A 41 14.23 -5.33 13.99
C LEU A 41 12.83 -4.74 14.14
N LYS A 42 12.37 -4.47 15.36
CA LYS A 42 11.08 -3.81 15.61
C LYS A 42 11.05 -2.43 14.96
N GLY A 43 12.12 -1.65 15.08
CA GLY A 43 12.27 -0.36 14.40
C GLY A 43 12.26 -0.48 12.88
N SER A 44 12.88 -1.52 12.31
CA SER A 44 12.84 -1.80 10.87
C SER A 44 11.44 -2.16 10.38
N VAL A 45 10.72 -3.00 11.11
CA VAL A 45 9.33 -3.34 10.78
C VAL A 45 8.42 -2.13 10.91
N GLN A 46 8.63 -1.26 11.90
CA GLN A 46 7.87 -0.01 11.99
C GLN A 46 8.07 0.89 10.76
N ARG A 47 9.31 1.07 10.29
CA ARG A 47 9.58 1.82 9.06
C ARG A 47 8.92 1.21 7.83
N LEU A 48 8.84 -0.13 7.76
CA LEU A 48 8.14 -0.83 6.70
C LEU A 48 6.63 -0.58 6.76
N ILE A 49 6.03 -0.63 7.96
CA ILE A 49 4.62 -0.27 8.18
C ILE A 49 4.35 1.14 7.67
N ASP A 50 5.17 2.11 8.06
CA ASP A 50 5.00 3.51 7.64
C ASP A 50 5.11 3.66 6.12
N SER A 51 5.97 2.88 5.45
CA SER A 51 6.09 2.87 4.00
C SER A 51 4.87 2.27 3.32
N CYS A 52 4.42 1.09 3.75
CA CYS A 52 3.23 0.45 3.20
C CYS A 52 1.99 1.33 3.40
N GLN A 53 1.86 2.05 4.52
CA GLN A 53 0.74 2.96 4.74
C GLN A 53 0.75 4.13 3.74
N ARG A 54 1.92 4.69 3.43
CA ARG A 54 2.04 5.70 2.35
C ARG A 54 1.64 5.13 0.99
N HIS A 55 2.05 3.90 0.68
CA HIS A 55 1.67 3.23 -0.57
C HIS A 55 0.16 3.01 -0.66
N VAL A 56 -0.48 2.51 0.42
CA VAL A 56 -1.93 2.34 0.49
C VAL A 56 -2.65 3.65 0.22
N ASN A 57 -2.25 4.74 0.87
CA ASN A 57 -2.89 6.04 0.70
C ASN A 57 -2.78 6.54 -0.75
N ALA A 58 -1.61 6.36 -1.39
CA ALA A 58 -1.41 6.72 -2.79
C ALA A 58 -2.27 5.86 -3.73
N LEU A 59 -2.28 4.54 -3.53
CA LEU A 59 -3.06 3.60 -4.34
C LEU A 59 -4.57 3.78 -4.17
N GLN A 60 -5.04 4.15 -2.98
CA GLN A 60 -6.45 4.51 -2.76
C GLN A 60 -6.85 5.75 -3.57
N GLY A 61 -5.96 6.73 -3.72
CA GLY A 61 -6.19 7.88 -4.59
C GLY A 61 -6.30 7.48 -6.07
N ILE A 62 -5.41 6.59 -6.53
CA ILE A 62 -5.39 6.07 -7.90
C ILE A 62 -6.66 5.25 -8.19
N VAL A 63 -6.98 4.29 -7.32
CA VAL A 63 -8.16 3.42 -7.45
C VAL A 63 -9.47 4.22 -7.34
N GLY A 64 -9.53 5.19 -6.42
CA GLY A 64 -10.70 6.04 -6.26
C GLY A 64 -11.01 6.90 -7.48
N GLN A 65 -10.00 7.27 -8.27
CA GLN A 65 -10.17 7.98 -9.53
C GLN A 65 -10.70 7.08 -10.66
N THR A 66 -10.48 5.77 -10.60
CA THR A 66 -10.97 4.83 -11.62
C THR A 66 -12.46 4.50 -11.50
N ASN A 67 -13.07 4.74 -10.34
CA ASN A 67 -14.49 4.47 -10.10
C ASN A 67 -15.43 5.65 -10.43
N MET A 68 -14.90 6.71 -11.08
CA MET A 68 -15.68 7.86 -11.58
C MET A 68 -15.72 7.85 -13.10
#